data_AF-H1YDX8-F1
#
_entry.id   AF-H1YDX8-F1
#
_cell.length_a   1.000
_cell.length_b   1.000
_cell.length_c   1.000
_cell.angle_alpha   90.00
_cell.angle_beta   90.00
_cell.angle_gamma   90.00
#
_symmetry.space_group_name_H-M   'P 1'
#
loop_
_entity.id
_entity.type
_entity.pdbx_description
1 polymer ?
#
loop_
_entity_poly.entity_id
_entity_poly.type
_entity_poly.pdbx_seq_one_letter_code
_entity_poly.pdbx_strand_id
1 'polypeptide(L)'
;MEDYKNKLGNLADKLKKETTPQTPIQQVQPVKTEPVKEEEMQFNNWIPKILLKQVKAYGVEHEMTLKEINIRALKEFLTSDKNDKYDDETKL
;
A
#
# COMPACT_ATOMS: atom_id res chain seq x y z
N MET A 1 8.20 65.48 11.54
CA MET A 1 6.80 65.04 11.82
C MET A 1 6.04 64.70 10.53
N GLU A 2 6.38 65.30 9.38
CA GLU A 2 5.73 65.02 8.08
C GLU A 2 5.95 63.58 7.59
N ASP A 3 7.14 63.01 7.82
CA ASP A 3 7.47 61.62 7.45
C ASP A 3 6.57 60.58 8.12
N TYR A 4 6.11 60.86 9.33
CA TYR A 4 5.26 59.95 10.08
C TYR A 4 3.83 59.90 9.50
N LYS A 5 3.28 61.07 9.13
CA LYS A 5 1.99 61.16 8.44
C LYS A 5 2.04 60.47 7.08
N ASN A 6 3.14 60.63 6.34
CA ASN A 6 3.32 59.98 5.04
C ASN A 6 3.41 58.45 5.15
N LYS A 7 4.06 57.93 6.20
CA LYS A 7 4.11 56.48 6.47
C LYS A 7 2.74 55.89 6.82
N LEU A 8 1.92 56.62 7.59
CA LEU A 8 0.58 56.20 7.96
C LEU A 8 -0.39 56.24 6.77
N GLY A 9 -0.32 57.28 5.93
CA GLY A 9 -1.10 57.36 4.69
C GLY A 9 -0.80 56.20 3.75
N ASN A 10 0.49 55.93 3.51
CA ASN A 10 0.93 54.83 2.66
C ASN A 10 0.51 53.45 3.19
N LEU A 11 0.44 53.26 4.51
CA LEU A 11 -0.04 52.01 5.10
C LEU A 11 -1.55 51.83 4.90
N ALA A 12 -2.33 52.89 5.12
CA ALA A 12 -3.78 52.88 4.92
C ALA A 12 -4.14 52.64 3.44
N ASP A 13 -3.37 53.19 2.50
CA ASP A 13 -3.59 52.97 1.07
C ASP A 13 -3.22 51.55 0.62
N LYS A 14 -2.20 50.92 1.22
CA LYS A 14 -1.88 49.51 0.97
C LYS A 14 -2.98 48.58 1.47
N LEU A 15 -3.51 48.81 2.67
CA LEU A 15 -4.59 48.01 3.26
C LEU A 15 -5.90 48.07 2.45
N LYS A 16 -6.21 49.23 1.85
CA LYS A 16 -7.39 49.39 0.99
C LYS A 16 -7.24 48.67 -0.35
N LYS A 17 -6.03 48.66 -0.92
CA LYS A 17 -5.73 48.04 -2.22
C LYS A 17 -5.55 46.53 -2.11
N GLU A 18 -5.03 46.03 -0.99
CA GLU A 18 -4.81 44.61 -0.70
C GLU A 18 -6.00 44.01 0.07
N THR A 19 -7.24 44.32 -0.37
CA THR A 19 -8.48 44.02 0.37
C THR A 19 -8.87 42.55 0.46
N THR A 20 -8.13 41.65 -0.19
CA THR A 20 -8.26 40.21 0.00
C THR A 20 -6.87 39.60 0.10
N PRO A 21 -6.35 39.36 1.32
CA PRO A 21 -5.21 38.46 1.45
C PRO A 21 -5.60 37.15 0.78
N GLN A 22 -4.85 36.73 -0.25
CA GLN A 22 -4.97 35.38 -0.80
C GLN A 22 -4.63 34.42 0.32
N THR A 23 -5.65 33.97 1.05
CA THR A 23 -5.50 32.85 1.95
C THR A 23 -5.07 31.66 1.08
N PRO A 24 -4.01 30.92 1.46
CA PRO A 24 -3.67 29.68 0.79
C PRO A 24 -4.83 28.71 0.99
N ILE A 25 -5.80 28.73 0.07
CA ILE A 25 -6.89 27.78 0.05
C ILE A 25 -6.23 26.44 -0.27
N GLN A 26 -6.20 25.56 0.72
CA GLN A 26 -5.66 24.22 0.61
C GLN A 26 -6.46 23.47 -0.47
N GLN A 27 -5.81 23.22 -1.61
CA GLN A 27 -6.37 22.40 -2.68
C GLN A 27 -6.31 20.93 -2.25
N VAL A 28 -7.45 20.36 -1.88
CA VAL A 28 -7.55 18.93 -1.61
C VAL A 28 -7.68 18.17 -2.93
N GLN A 29 -6.72 17.30 -3.22
CA GLN A 29 -6.85 16.35 -4.33
C GLN A 29 -7.62 15.12 -3.83
N PRO A 30 -8.55 14.57 -4.63
CA PRO A 30 -9.20 13.30 -4.31
C PRO A 30 -8.14 12.22 -4.11
N VAL A 31 -8.27 11.45 -3.03
CA VAL A 31 -7.45 10.25 -2.83
C VAL A 31 -7.77 9.31 -4.00
N LYS A 32 -6.74 8.98 -4.81
CA LYS A 32 -6.88 8.02 -5.89
C LYS A 32 -7.45 6.74 -5.30
N THR A 33 -8.60 6.31 -5.81
CA THR A 33 -9.22 5.02 -5.47
C THR A 33 -8.15 3.93 -5.57
N GLU A 34 -7.86 3.27 -4.46
CA GLU A 34 -6.91 2.17 -4.43
C GLU A 34 -7.32 1.12 -5.47
N PRO A 35 -6.35 0.47 -6.15
CA PRO A 35 -6.68 -0.67 -7.00
C PRO A 35 -7.47 -1.68 -6.17
N VAL A 36 -8.50 -2.27 -6.77
CA VAL A 36 -9.29 -3.35 -6.16
C VAL A 36 -8.32 -4.44 -5.75
N LYS A 37 -7.96 -4.47 -4.47
CA LYS A 37 -7.20 -5.56 -3.88
C LYS A 37 -8.09 -6.79 -4.01
N GLU A 38 -7.57 -7.87 -4.58
CA GLU A 38 -8.25 -9.16 -4.50
C GLU A 38 -8.64 -9.42 -3.04
N GLU A 39 -9.79 -10.04 -2.80
CA GLU A 39 -10.25 -10.33 -1.44
C GLU A 39 -9.29 -11.30 -0.75
N GLU A 40 -8.29 -10.75 -0.06
CA GLU A 40 -7.33 -11.53 0.69
C GLU A 40 -7.97 -12.02 2.00
N MET A 41 -7.97 -13.34 2.20
CA MET A 41 -8.41 -13.95 3.45
C MET A 41 -7.21 -14.37 4.31
N GLN A 42 -7.31 -14.18 5.62
CA GLN A 42 -6.30 -14.67 6.56
C GLN A 42 -6.33 -16.20 6.63
N PHE A 43 -5.17 -16.83 6.49
CA PHE A 43 -5.01 -18.27 6.65
C PHE A 43 -4.17 -18.57 7.89
N ASN A 44 -4.81 -19.08 8.94
CA ASN A 44 -4.17 -19.47 10.18
C ASN A 44 -3.98 -20.99 10.20
N ASN A 45 -2.75 -21.45 10.37
CA ASN A 45 -2.46 -22.87 10.57
C ASN A 45 -1.51 -23.09 11.76
N TRP A 46 -1.45 -24.34 12.21
CA TRP A 46 -0.44 -24.79 13.16
C TRP A 46 0.60 -25.61 12.40
N ILE A 47 1.85 -25.16 12.43
CA ILE A 47 2.98 -25.86 11.80
C ILE A 47 4.10 -26.15 12.80
N PRO A 48 4.88 -27.21 12.59
CA PRO A 48 6.06 -27.48 13.41
C PRO A 48 7.02 -26.29 13.42
N LYS A 49 7.58 -25.98 14.60
CA LYS A 49 8.53 -24.86 14.78
C LYS A 49 9.76 -24.98 13.88
N ILE A 50 10.19 -26.21 13.60
CA ILE A 50 11.35 -26.49 12.74
C ILE A 50 11.03 -26.07 11.30
N LEU A 51 9.85 -26.43 10.79
CA LEU A 51 9.41 -26.08 9.45
C LEU A 51 9.32 -24.56 9.27
N LEU A 52 8.75 -23.85 10.25
CA LEU A 52 8.70 -22.38 10.20
C LEU A 52 10.09 -21.75 10.10
N LYS A 53 11.11 -22.30 10.78
CA LYS A 53 12.49 -21.80 10.67
C LYS A 53 13.06 -22.02 9.27
N GLN A 54 12.82 -23.18 8.68
CA GLN A 54 13.29 -23.51 7.33
C GLN A 54 12.65 -22.60 6.28
N VAL A 55 11.34 -22.40 6.35
CA VAL A 55 10.63 -21.51 5.42
C VAL A 55 11.12 -20.07 5.54
N LYS A 56 11.40 -19.59 6.76
CA LYS A 56 11.98 -18.27 6.97
C LYS A 56 13.39 -18.14 6.40
N ALA A 57 14.25 -19.14 6.63
CA ALA A 57 15.60 -19.16 6.07
C ALA A 57 15.56 -19.11 4.54
N TYR A 58 14.71 -19.95 3.93
CA TYR A 58 14.49 -19.96 2.49
C TYR A 58 14.02 -18.61 1.95
N GLY A 59 13.08 -17.95 2.65
CA GLY A 59 12.60 -16.62 2.25
C GLY A 59 13.68 -15.53 2.30
N VAL A 60 14.62 -15.61 3.24
CA VAL A 60 15.78 -14.70 3.29
C VAL A 60 16.74 -14.96 2.12
N GLU A 61 17.00 -16.22 1.79
CA GLU A 61 17.91 -16.59 0.69
C GLU A 61 17.39 -16.19 -0.69
N HIS A 62 16.06 -16.22 -0.90
CA HIS A 62 15.44 -16.02 -2.21
C HIS A 62 14.70 -14.68 -2.33
N GLU A 63 14.85 -13.78 -1.36
CA GLU A 63 14.14 -12.49 -1.28
C GLU A 63 12.61 -12.62 -1.41
N MET A 64 12.05 -13.71 -0.86
CA MET A 64 10.62 -14.01 -0.92
C MET A 64 9.93 -13.78 0.43
N THR A 65 8.72 -13.26 0.39
CA THR A 65 7.88 -13.15 1.58
C THR A 65 7.32 -14.51 1.99
N LEU A 66 7.04 -14.68 3.28
CA LEU A 66 6.39 -15.89 3.81
C LEU A 66 5.04 -16.17 3.12
N LYS A 67 4.32 -15.12 2.76
CA LYS A 67 3.04 -15.21 2.05
C LYS A 67 3.22 -15.81 0.65
N GLU A 68 4.19 -15.34 -0.11
CA GLU A 68 4.46 -15.86 -1.47
C GLU A 68 4.87 -17.32 -1.45
N ILE A 69 5.72 -17.70 -0.48
CA ILE A 69 6.14 -19.10 -0.32
C ILE A 69 4.94 -19.99 0.00
N ASN A 70 4.08 -19.56 0.92
CA ASN A 70 2.86 -20.31 1.27
C ASN A 70 1.91 -20.43 0.07
N ILE A 71 1.66 -19.35 -0.66
CA ILE A 71 0.79 -19.37 -1.84
C ILE A 71 1.35 -20.32 -2.90
N ARG A 72 2.67 -20.28 -3.15
CA ARG A 72 3.32 -21.16 -4.12
C ARG A 72 3.19 -22.63 -3.72
N ALA A 73 3.52 -22.97 -2.47
CA ALA A 73 3.42 -24.33 -1.97
C ALA A 73 1.99 -24.88 -2.03
N LEU A 74 0.98 -24.06 -1.66
CA LEU A 74 -0.42 -24.46 -1.71
C LEU A 74 -0.91 -24.65 -3.16
N LYS A 75 -0.53 -23.74 -4.08
CA LYS A 75 -0.86 -23.88 -5.50
C LYS A 75 -0.24 -25.15 -6.09
N GLU A 76 1.03 -25.38 -5.82
CA GLU A 76 1.77 -26.56 -6.30
C GLU A 76 1.15 -27.85 -5.80
N PHE A 77 0.87 -27.94 -4.49
CA PHE A 77 0.17 -29.08 -3.89
C PHE A 77 -1.18 -29.38 -4.56
N LEU A 78 -2.00 -28.34 -4.79
CA LEU A 78 -3.30 -28.49 -5.45
C LEU A 78 -3.19 -28.86 -6.93
N THR A 79 -2.12 -28.46 -7.62
CA THR A 79 -1.89 -28.87 -9.01
C THR A 79 -1.37 -30.30 -9.11
N SER A 80 -0.50 -30.72 -8.19
CA SER A 80 -0.01 -32.09 -8.13
C SER A 80 -1.13 -33.09 -7.84
N ASP A 81 -2.02 -32.80 -6.87
CA ASP A 81 -3.17 -33.67 -6.56
C ASP A 81 -4.15 -33.83 -7.75
N LYS A 82 -4.22 -32.83 -8.63
CA LYS A 82 -5.05 -32.93 -9.84
C LYS A 82 -4.42 -33.85 -10.89
N ASN A 83 -3.10 -33.82 -11.05
CA ASN A 83 -2.41 -34.69 -12.01
C ASN A 83 -2.50 -36.16 -11.60
N ASP A 84 -2.43 -36.48 -10.30
CA ASP A 84 -2.57 -37.84 -9.80
C ASP A 84 -3.97 -38.44 -10.05
N LYS A 85 -5.01 -37.60 -10.23
CA LYS A 85 -6.38 -38.07 -10.53
C LYS A 85 -6.64 -38.32 -12.02
N TYR A 86 -5.79 -37.83 -12.92
CA TYR A 86 -5.90 -38.08 -14.36
C TYR A 86 -5.06 -39.29 -14.82
N ASP A 87 -4.12 -39.77 -14.01
CA ASP A 87 -3.29 -40.94 -14.32
C ASP A 87 -3.96 -42.29 -13.94
N ASP A 88 -5.07 -42.26 -13.20
CA ASP A 88 -5.82 -43.48 -12.80
C ASP A 88 -6.96 -43.83 -13.80
N GLU A 89 -7.49 -42.84 -14.53
CA GLU A 89 -8.60 -43.04 -15.50
C GLU A 89 -8.14 -43.55 -16.89
N THR A 90 -6.83 -43.58 -17.15
CA THR A 90 -6.27 -44.06 -18.44
C THR A 90 -5.77 -45.51 -18.40
N LYS A 91 -6.01 -46.24 -17.31
CA LYS A 91 -5.70 -47.68 -17.16
C LYS A 91 -6.96 -48.55 -17.01
N LEU A 92 -7.96 -48.34 -17.83
CA LEU A 92 -9.01 -49.34 -18.09
C LEU A 92 -9.14 -49.66 -19.58
#